data_AF-A0A945UG27-F1
#
_entry.id   AF-A0A945UG27-F1
#
_cell.length_a   1.000
_cell.length_b   1.000
_cell.length_c   1.000
_cell.angle_alpha   90.00
_cell.angle_beta   90.00
_cell.angle_gamma   90.00
#
_symmetry.space_group_name_H-M   'P 1'
#
loop_
_entity.id
_entity.type
_entity.pdbx_description
1 polymer ?
#
loop_
_entity_poly.entity_id
_entity_poly.type
_entity_poly.pdbx_seq_one_letter_code
_entity_poly.pdbx_strand_id
1 'polypeptide(L)'
;MPVLELKKSVNAAPELVWQVVSDMETFARVAPNLTRVDVIREQGSNLRRQLFDKQGRSWDEERIAVTPGQSLTMRVDAHYFSAAFSSMNYTWSVVAGDQGAVIHMRYEYRVKWGVVGGALDRFRFRQQLRIACEEILSNWISMINAREWAWRVTVSRILARKGAGVFTVNATDTLTDAAAILAEHSIGCLPVIDSKGKLVGMLSERDIVAALTHNGADTMSLLVPAVMTKKVVVAAPDDSMEVVMNCMNDRRIRHLPIIEADELVGLISIGDVVNARIAELEGESTQLRDFIETRRFNDLYRRIGPAAYDSGLAP
;
A
#
# COMPACT_ATOMS: atom_id res chain seq x y z
N MET A 1 -3.63 27.29 26.37
CA MET A 1 -3.25 27.00 24.96
C MET A 1 -4.23 25.97 24.43
N PRO A 2 -4.85 26.17 23.26
CA PRO A 2 -5.71 25.16 22.67
C PRO A 2 -4.96 23.85 22.43
N VAL A 3 -5.69 22.75 22.61
CA VAL A 3 -5.23 21.39 22.32
C VAL A 3 -6.25 20.70 21.43
N LEU A 4 -5.75 20.04 20.38
CA LEU A 4 -6.52 19.14 19.53
C LEU A 4 -5.92 17.74 19.63
N GLU A 5 -6.76 16.76 19.95
CA GLU A 5 -6.36 15.35 20.03
C GLU A 5 -7.23 14.50 19.10
N LEU A 6 -6.59 13.56 18.42
CA LEU A 6 -7.25 12.52 17.63
C LEU A 6 -6.63 11.18 17.99
N LYS A 7 -7.47 10.17 18.18
CA LYS A 7 -7.07 8.78 18.43
C LYS A 7 -7.76 7.87 17.43
N LYS A 8 -7.01 6.94 16.86
CA LYS A 8 -7.56 5.97 15.91
C LYS A 8 -6.89 4.62 16.11
N SER A 9 -7.70 3.59 16.34
CA SER A 9 -7.25 2.21 16.39
C SER A 9 -7.02 1.68 14.98
N VAL A 10 -5.96 0.89 14.83
CA VAL A 10 -5.55 0.23 13.59
C VAL A 10 -5.24 -1.22 13.93
N ASN A 11 -5.78 -2.14 13.14
CA ASN A 11 -5.57 -3.58 13.31
C ASN A 11 -4.23 -4.00 12.68
N ALA A 12 -3.13 -3.53 13.25
CA ALA A 12 -1.77 -3.85 12.80
C ALA A 12 -0.80 -3.80 13.97
N ALA A 13 0.33 -4.49 13.84
CA ALA A 13 1.39 -4.50 14.86
C ALA A 13 1.92 -3.06 15.12
N PRO A 14 2.11 -2.65 16.39
CA PRO A 14 2.61 -1.32 16.73
C PRO A 14 3.90 -0.94 16.00
N GLU A 15 4.79 -1.89 15.75
CA GLU A 15 6.06 -1.69 15.06
C GLU A 15 5.84 -1.28 13.59
N LEU A 16 4.93 -1.96 12.88
CA LEU A 16 4.56 -1.62 11.50
C LEU A 16 3.90 -0.23 11.45
N VAL A 17 2.97 0.04 12.37
CA VAL A 17 2.30 1.34 12.46
C VAL A 17 3.32 2.44 12.70
N TRP A 18 4.27 2.22 13.62
CA TRP A 18 5.35 3.16 13.88
C TRP A 18 6.23 3.38 12.65
N GLN A 19 6.62 2.34 11.92
CA GLN A 19 7.40 2.48 10.69
C GLN A 19 6.70 3.36 9.64
N VAL A 20 5.38 3.27 9.50
CA VAL A 20 4.63 4.11 8.55
C VAL A 20 4.49 5.55 9.06
N VAL A 21 4.13 5.74 10.34
CA VAL A 21 3.92 7.07 10.93
C VAL A 21 5.22 7.86 11.05
N SER A 22 6.35 7.17 11.28
CA SER A 22 7.67 7.79 11.42
C SER A 22 8.41 7.98 10.09
N ASP A 23 7.91 7.42 8.99
CA ASP A 23 8.46 7.62 7.64
C ASP A 23 8.11 9.04 7.13
N MET A 24 9.04 9.96 7.37
CA MET A 24 8.89 11.37 7.05
C MET A 24 8.97 11.67 5.55
N GLU A 25 9.63 10.83 4.75
CA GLU A 25 9.66 11.00 3.28
C GLU A 25 8.32 10.61 2.68
N THR A 26 7.72 9.54 3.19
CA THR A 26 6.40 9.11 2.73
C THR A 26 5.30 10.03 3.26
N PHE A 27 5.47 10.66 4.43
CA PHE A 27 4.57 11.70 4.94
C PHE A 27 4.27 12.79 3.91
N ALA A 28 5.29 13.27 3.17
CA ALA A 28 5.11 14.29 2.14
C ALA A 28 4.14 13.87 1.03
N ARG A 29 4.11 12.57 0.70
CA ARG A 29 3.24 11.99 -0.34
C ARG A 29 1.80 11.79 0.13
N VAL A 30 1.60 11.66 1.45
CA VAL A 30 0.28 11.40 2.04
C VAL A 30 -0.36 12.60 2.71
N ALA A 31 0.41 13.64 3.05
CA ALA A 31 -0.13 14.83 3.67
C ALA A 31 -0.91 15.66 2.63
N PRO A 32 -2.18 16.00 2.91
CA PRO A 32 -2.98 16.78 1.99
C PRO A 32 -2.35 18.16 1.79
N ASN A 33 -2.30 18.59 0.52
CA ASN A 33 -1.79 19.89 0.10
C ASN A 33 -0.28 20.13 0.22
N LEU A 34 0.51 19.13 0.62
CA LEU A 34 1.97 19.18 0.45
C LEU A 34 2.37 18.80 -0.97
N THR A 35 3.41 19.45 -1.47
CA THR A 35 4.01 19.16 -2.79
C THR A 35 5.45 18.71 -2.66
N ARG A 36 6.17 19.20 -1.64
CA ARG A 36 7.59 18.94 -1.47
C ARG A 36 7.99 19.06 -0.01
N VAL A 37 8.98 18.26 0.38
CA VAL A 37 9.64 18.33 1.69
C VAL A 37 11.13 18.30 1.44
N ASP A 38 11.84 19.33 1.90
CA ASP A 38 13.28 19.43 1.86
C ASP A 38 13.84 19.19 3.26
N VAL A 39 14.66 18.15 3.43
CA VAL A 39 15.36 17.90 4.69
C VAL A 39 16.57 18.84 4.75
N ILE A 40 16.53 19.83 5.65
CA ILE A 40 17.61 20.81 5.83
C ILE A 40 18.76 20.18 6.62
N ARG A 41 18.43 19.39 7.66
CA ARG A 41 19.42 18.72 8.51
C ARG A 41 18.81 17.48 9.15
N GLU A 42 19.55 16.37 9.09
CA GLU A 42 19.22 15.15 9.82
C GLU A 42 20.49 14.55 10.44
N GLN A 43 20.57 14.55 11.77
CA GLN A 43 21.66 13.94 12.55
C GLN A 43 21.09 13.34 13.84
N GLY A 44 21.00 12.00 13.90
CA GLY A 44 20.48 11.29 15.06
C GLY A 44 19.04 11.71 15.39
N SER A 45 18.84 12.30 16.58
CA SER A 45 17.55 12.81 17.05
C SER A 45 17.21 14.22 16.55
N ASN A 46 18.12 14.92 15.89
CA ASN A 46 17.87 16.25 15.33
C ASN A 46 17.39 16.14 13.89
N LEU A 47 16.22 16.69 13.59
CA LEU A 47 15.67 16.79 12.24
C LEU A 47 15.14 18.21 12.07
N ARG A 48 15.55 18.89 11.00
CA ARG A 48 14.93 20.14 10.55
C ARG A 48 14.60 20.01 9.08
N ARG A 49 13.39 20.40 8.71
CA ARG A 49 12.88 20.30 7.34
C ARG A 49 12.07 21.53 6.97
N GLN A 50 11.95 21.75 5.68
CA GLN A 50 11.08 22.75 5.09
C GLN A 50 10.02 22.06 4.25
N LEU A 51 8.76 22.41 4.46
CA LEU A 51 7.63 21.85 3.73
C LEU A 51 7.07 22.90 2.78
N PHE A 52 6.56 22.46 1.65
CA PHE A 52 5.97 23.31 0.62
C PHE A 52 4.55 22.84 0.32
N ASP A 53 3.64 23.80 0.15
CA ASP A 53 2.29 23.51 -0.27
C ASP A 53 2.06 23.71 -1.77
N LYS A 54 0.84 23.39 -2.23
CA LYS A 54 0.41 23.59 -3.63
C LYS A 54 0.40 25.05 -4.09
N GLN A 55 0.43 26.01 -3.17
CA GLN A 55 0.42 27.45 -3.45
C GLN A 55 1.85 28.03 -3.44
N GLY A 56 2.87 27.18 -3.27
CA GLY A 56 4.28 27.59 -3.21
C GLY A 56 4.67 28.21 -1.86
N ARG A 57 3.80 28.17 -0.86
CA ARG A 57 4.13 28.65 0.50
C ARG A 57 4.98 27.60 1.19
N SER A 58 5.90 28.03 2.05
CA SER A 58 6.74 27.15 2.83
C SER A 58 6.77 27.49 4.32
N TRP A 59 7.05 26.48 5.13
CA TRP A 59 7.31 26.64 6.55
C TRP A 59 8.35 25.62 7.02
N ASP A 60 9.06 25.99 8.07
CA ASP A 60 10.06 25.15 8.69
C ASP A 60 9.46 24.37 9.85
N GLU A 61 9.90 23.12 9.98
CA GLU A 61 9.58 22.28 11.13
C GLU A 61 10.87 21.67 11.69
N GLU A 62 10.92 21.57 13.01
CA GLU A 62 12.02 20.94 13.73
C GLU A 62 11.51 19.85 14.67
N ARG A 63 12.26 18.76 14.76
CA ARG A 63 12.00 17.69 15.73
C ARG A 63 12.53 18.12 17.09
N ILE A 64 11.63 18.20 18.06
CA ILE A 64 11.96 18.61 19.43
C ILE A 64 12.05 17.44 20.39
N ALA A 65 11.38 16.31 20.10
CA ALA A 65 11.50 15.08 20.87
C ALA A 65 11.24 13.85 20.00
N VAL A 66 11.91 12.74 20.32
CA VAL A 66 11.62 11.42 19.73
C VAL A 66 11.89 10.34 20.75
N THR A 67 10.94 9.42 20.86
CA THR A 67 11.07 8.16 21.60
C THR A 67 10.90 7.05 20.56
N PRO A 68 11.99 6.38 20.14
CA PRO A 68 11.94 5.37 19.09
C PRO A 68 10.87 4.30 19.38
N GLY A 69 10.08 3.97 18.36
CA GLY A 69 8.99 3.00 18.49
C GLY A 69 7.72 3.52 19.18
N GLN A 70 7.73 4.74 19.73
CA GLN A 70 6.64 5.22 20.58
C GLN A 70 6.10 6.58 20.19
N SER A 71 6.94 7.61 20.05
CA SER A 71 6.46 8.97 19.82
C SER A 71 7.44 9.87 19.12
N LEU A 72 6.92 10.82 18.35
CA LEU A 72 7.66 11.88 17.68
C LEU A 72 6.96 13.21 17.95
N THR A 73 7.72 14.21 18.38
CA THR A 73 7.22 15.58 18.54
C THR A 73 7.98 16.53 17.64
N MET A 74 7.22 17.29 16.86
CA MET A 74 7.70 18.31 15.95
C MET A 74 7.16 19.68 16.37
N ARG A 75 7.93 20.71 16.09
CA ARG A 75 7.56 22.11 16.28
C ARG A 75 7.49 22.80 14.93
N VAL A 76 6.42 23.57 14.76
CA VAL A 76 6.17 24.45 13.61
C VAL A 76 6.17 25.89 14.11
N ASP A 77 7.05 26.72 13.56
CA ASP A 77 7.08 28.15 13.85
C ASP A 77 6.44 28.92 12.68
N ALA A 78 5.25 29.45 12.91
CA ALA A 78 4.40 30.05 11.87
C ALA A 78 4.56 31.59 11.80
N HIS A 79 5.79 32.09 11.90
CA HIS A 79 6.09 33.52 11.81
C HIS A 79 5.90 34.06 10.38
N TYR A 80 6.10 33.22 9.36
CA TYR A 80 6.08 33.61 7.94
C TYR A 80 4.84 33.16 7.15
N PHE A 81 3.91 32.45 7.80
CA PHE A 81 2.68 31.94 7.20
C PHE A 81 1.45 32.63 7.79
N SER A 82 0.40 32.84 6.98
CA SER A 82 -0.89 33.44 7.40
C SER A 82 -1.75 32.50 8.26
N ALA A 83 -1.12 31.77 9.19
CA ALA A 83 -1.78 30.92 10.16
C ALA A 83 -2.38 31.74 11.31
N ALA A 84 -3.46 31.22 11.87
CA ALA A 84 -4.08 31.73 13.09
C ALA A 84 -3.24 31.48 14.36
N PHE A 85 -2.10 30.78 14.26
CA PHE A 85 -1.20 30.48 15.36
C PHE A 85 0.22 31.02 15.12
N SER A 86 0.99 31.19 16.20
CA SER A 86 2.38 31.67 16.22
C SER A 86 3.39 30.52 16.26
N SER A 87 3.11 29.51 17.09
CA SER A 87 3.84 28.24 17.16
C SER A 87 2.86 27.09 17.41
N MET A 88 3.22 25.90 16.94
CA MET A 88 2.47 24.67 17.13
C MET A 88 3.44 23.51 17.35
N ASN A 89 3.23 22.77 18.43
CA ASN A 89 3.86 21.48 18.64
C ASN A 89 2.85 20.40 18.27
N TYR A 90 3.25 19.44 17.44
CA TYR A 90 2.46 18.24 17.20
C TYR A 90 3.24 17.00 17.62
N THR A 91 2.57 16.13 18.35
CA THR A 91 3.08 14.85 18.80
C THR A 91 2.27 13.74 18.15
N TRP A 92 2.95 12.82 17.50
CA TRP A 92 2.38 11.57 17.04
C TRP A 92 2.91 10.45 17.91
N SER A 93 2.03 9.60 18.40
CA SER A 93 2.38 8.48 19.27
C SER A 93 1.65 7.22 18.83
N VAL A 94 2.33 6.09 18.96
CA VAL A 94 1.80 4.76 18.69
C VAL A 94 1.89 3.97 19.99
N VAL A 95 0.76 3.46 20.44
CA VAL A 95 0.68 2.62 21.64
C VAL A 95 0.02 1.30 21.29
N ALA A 96 0.43 0.22 21.96
CA ALA A 96 -0.24 -1.06 21.83
C ALA A 96 -1.70 -0.94 22.30
N GLY A 97 -2.62 -1.56 21.57
CA GLY A 97 -4.03 -1.67 21.93
C GLY A 97 -4.50 -3.12 21.82
N ASP A 98 -5.73 -3.38 22.30
CA ASP A 98 -6.27 -4.75 22.43
C ASP A 98 -6.33 -5.53 21.10
N GLN A 99 -6.48 -4.84 19.97
CA GLN A 99 -6.52 -5.42 18.62
C GLN A 99 -5.48 -4.77 17.68
N GLY A 100 -4.26 -4.52 18.16
CA GLY A 100 -3.17 -3.96 17.35
C GLY A 100 -2.57 -2.72 17.97
N ALA A 101 -2.74 -1.57 17.31
CA ALA A 101 -2.14 -0.31 17.74
C ALA A 101 -3.13 0.86 17.72
N VAL A 102 -2.87 1.87 18.53
CA VAL A 102 -3.60 3.14 18.53
C VAL A 102 -2.65 4.25 18.13
N ILE A 103 -2.97 4.92 17.02
CA ILE A 103 -2.32 6.17 16.61
C ILE A 103 -2.98 7.30 17.41
N HIS A 104 -2.16 8.08 18.12
CA HIS A 104 -2.60 9.24 18.87
C HIS A 104 -1.84 10.48 18.39
N MET A 105 -2.58 11.43 17.85
CA MET A 105 -2.07 12.73 17.39
C MET A 105 -2.53 13.82 18.35
N ARG A 106 -1.59 14.60 18.85
CA ARG A 106 -1.82 15.69 19.80
C ARG A 106 -1.17 16.96 19.28
N TYR A 107 -1.96 18.02 19.13
CA TYR A 107 -1.54 19.33 18.64
C TYR A 107 -1.76 20.37 19.72
N GLU A 108 -0.68 21.06 20.10
CA GLU A 108 -0.68 22.15 21.07
C GLU A 108 -0.18 23.40 20.37
N TYR A 109 -0.97 24.48 20.37
CA TYR A 109 -0.60 25.68 19.62
C TYR A 109 -0.96 26.97 20.35
N ARG A 110 -0.28 28.05 19.96
CA ARG A 110 -0.50 29.40 20.51
C ARG A 110 -1.15 30.30 19.46
N VAL A 111 -2.41 30.62 19.69
CA VAL A 111 -3.23 31.48 18.80
C VAL A 111 -2.69 32.92 18.79
N LYS A 112 -2.68 33.56 17.61
CA LYS A 112 -2.38 35.00 17.46
C LYS A 112 -3.62 35.85 17.81
N TRP A 113 -3.46 37.13 18.16
CA TRP A 113 -4.59 38.10 18.27
C TRP A 113 -5.59 37.94 19.44
N GLY A 114 -5.20 37.30 20.55
CA GLY A 114 -6.01 37.28 21.78
C GLY A 114 -7.43 36.75 21.59
N VAL A 115 -8.45 37.51 22.01
CA VAL A 115 -9.88 37.11 21.97
C VAL A 115 -10.39 36.92 20.54
N VAL A 116 -10.03 37.82 19.62
CA VAL A 116 -10.39 37.73 18.18
C VAL A 116 -9.75 36.48 17.56
N GLY A 117 -8.50 36.21 17.93
CA GLY A 117 -7.79 34.98 17.59
C GLY A 117 -8.52 33.73 18.06
N GLY A 118 -8.94 33.71 19.33
CA GLY A 118 -9.64 32.58 19.93
C GLY A 118 -10.99 32.27 19.27
N ALA A 119 -11.68 33.27 18.71
CA ALA A 119 -12.88 33.05 17.92
C ALA A 119 -12.56 32.47 16.53
N LEU A 120 -11.56 33.03 15.83
CA LEU A 120 -11.10 32.53 14.52
C LEU A 120 -10.55 31.11 14.60
N ASP A 121 -9.86 30.78 15.70
CA ASP A 121 -9.41 29.42 16.01
C ASP A 121 -10.58 28.45 16.05
N ARG A 122 -11.59 28.76 16.86
CA ARG A 122 -12.73 27.87 17.11
C ARG A 122 -13.55 27.59 15.86
N PHE A 123 -13.75 28.60 15.02
CA PHE A 123 -14.63 28.51 13.85
C PHE A 123 -13.94 28.11 12.54
N ARG A 124 -12.63 28.38 12.38
CA ARG A 124 -11.92 28.09 11.13
C ARG A 124 -10.72 27.18 11.33
N PHE A 125 -9.73 27.61 12.12
CA PHE A 125 -8.45 26.92 12.16
C PHE A 125 -8.54 25.53 12.80
N ARG A 126 -9.20 25.39 13.94
CA ARG A 126 -9.33 24.09 14.63
C ARG A 126 -10.09 23.06 13.79
N GLN A 127 -11.11 23.51 13.05
CA GLN A 127 -11.87 22.64 12.14
C GLN A 127 -11.02 22.20 10.95
N GLN A 128 -10.31 23.13 10.30
CA GLN A 128 -9.40 22.82 9.20
C GLN A 128 -8.26 21.90 9.63
N LEU A 129 -7.67 22.16 10.80
CA LEU A 129 -6.64 21.30 11.38
C LEU A 129 -7.18 19.89 11.65
N ARG A 130 -8.39 19.77 12.20
CA ARG A 130 -9.03 18.48 12.43
C ARG A 130 -9.24 17.70 11.12
N ILE A 131 -9.78 18.34 10.08
CA ILE A 131 -9.99 17.71 8.76
C ILE A 131 -8.66 17.22 8.18
N ALA A 132 -7.62 18.06 8.20
CA ALA A 132 -6.29 17.67 7.73
C ALA A 132 -5.72 16.48 8.52
N CYS A 133 -5.93 16.44 9.85
CA CYS A 133 -5.51 15.30 10.67
C CYS A 133 -6.30 14.02 10.34
N GLU A 134 -7.60 14.13 10.10
CA GLU A 134 -8.45 13.00 9.69
C GLU A 134 -8.02 12.44 8.32
N GLU A 135 -7.66 13.30 7.37
CA GLU A 135 -7.11 12.90 6.06
C GLU A 135 -5.74 12.20 6.20
N ILE A 136 -4.82 12.75 7.00
CA ILE A 136 -3.52 12.12 7.30
C ILE A 136 -3.72 10.74 7.92
N LEU A 137 -4.59 10.61 8.92
CA LEU A 137 -4.92 9.33 9.54
C LEU A 137 -5.47 8.34 8.52
N SER A 138 -6.40 8.78 7.67
CA SER A 138 -6.99 7.93 6.61
C SER A 138 -5.93 7.41 5.65
N ASN A 139 -5.00 8.27 5.23
CA ASN A 139 -3.94 7.89 4.30
C ASN A 139 -2.92 6.94 4.95
N TRP A 140 -2.53 7.18 6.21
CA TRP A 140 -1.68 6.24 6.95
C TRP A 140 -2.32 4.89 7.15
N ILE A 141 -3.61 4.83 7.52
CA ILE A 141 -4.32 3.55 7.67
C ILE A 141 -4.33 2.80 6.34
N SER A 142 -4.57 3.51 5.24
CA SER A 142 -4.53 2.92 3.90
C SER A 142 -3.16 2.33 3.57
N MET A 143 -2.08 3.03 3.92
CA MET A 143 -0.71 2.54 3.77
C MET A 143 -0.38 1.34 4.66
N ILE A 144 -0.78 1.39 5.93
CA ILE A 144 -0.55 0.31 6.91
C ILE A 144 -1.24 -0.95 6.39
N ASN A 145 -2.51 -0.85 5.99
CA ASN A 145 -3.26 -1.99 5.47
C ASN A 145 -2.64 -2.52 4.16
N ALA A 146 -2.07 -1.66 3.32
CA ALA A 146 -1.38 -2.09 2.11
C ALA A 146 -0.06 -2.84 2.41
N ARG A 147 0.72 -2.37 3.39
CA ARG A 147 1.96 -3.06 3.82
C ARG A 147 1.66 -4.37 4.54
N GLU A 148 0.68 -4.37 5.43
CA GLU A 148 0.27 -5.58 6.16
C GLU A 148 -0.17 -6.67 5.17
N TRP A 149 -0.97 -6.30 4.16
CA TRP A 149 -1.33 -7.22 3.09
C TRP A 149 -0.12 -7.79 2.37
N ALA A 150 0.81 -6.91 1.96
CA ALA A 150 1.99 -7.30 1.20
C ALA A 150 2.84 -8.33 1.96
N TRP A 151 2.92 -8.23 3.29
CA TRP A 151 3.62 -9.22 4.12
C TRP A 151 2.82 -10.49 4.39
N ARG A 152 1.49 -10.37 4.56
CA ARG A 152 0.64 -11.49 4.95
C ARG A 152 0.32 -12.43 3.79
N VAL A 153 0.25 -11.93 2.57
CA VAL A 153 -0.12 -12.72 1.40
C VAL A 153 1.13 -13.30 0.74
N THR A 154 1.13 -14.61 0.55
CA THR A 154 2.19 -15.37 -0.10
C THR A 154 1.87 -15.66 -1.56
N VAL A 155 2.91 -16.00 -2.33
CA VAL A 155 2.79 -16.51 -3.70
C VAL A 155 1.84 -17.71 -3.76
N SER A 156 2.00 -18.68 -2.86
CA SER A 156 1.18 -19.89 -2.78
C SER A 156 -0.32 -19.58 -2.64
N ARG A 157 -0.68 -18.56 -1.86
CA ARG A 157 -2.06 -18.12 -1.68
C ARG A 157 -2.67 -17.55 -2.96
N ILE A 158 -1.89 -16.83 -3.77
CA ILE A 158 -2.34 -16.33 -5.07
C ILE A 158 -2.48 -17.49 -6.06
N LEU A 159 -1.47 -18.38 -6.15
CA LEU A 159 -1.51 -19.55 -7.03
C LEU A 159 -2.71 -20.46 -6.73
N ALA A 160 -3.05 -20.67 -5.46
CA ALA A 160 -4.20 -21.47 -5.06
C ALA A 160 -5.55 -20.92 -5.58
N ARG A 161 -5.65 -19.60 -5.79
CA ARG A 161 -6.87 -18.96 -6.32
C ARG A 161 -6.90 -18.90 -7.85
N LYS A 162 -5.75 -18.60 -8.46
CA LYS A 162 -5.60 -18.48 -9.92
C LYS A 162 -5.59 -19.83 -10.62
N GLY A 163 -5.07 -20.86 -9.95
CA GLY A 163 -4.62 -22.10 -10.56
C GLY A 163 -3.12 -22.08 -10.87
N ALA A 164 -2.47 -23.22 -10.67
CA ALA A 164 -1.02 -23.38 -10.85
C ALA A 164 -0.61 -23.73 -12.30
N GLY A 165 -1.56 -23.75 -13.24
CA GLY A 165 -1.27 -24.05 -14.65
C GLY A 165 -0.36 -22.99 -15.27
N VAL A 166 0.71 -23.44 -15.93
CA VAL A 166 1.67 -22.58 -16.61
C VAL A 166 1.76 -22.98 -18.08
N PHE A 167 1.50 -22.03 -18.97
CA PHE A 167 1.81 -22.21 -20.38
C PHE A 167 3.30 -21.99 -20.60
N THR A 168 3.95 -22.92 -21.29
CA THR A 168 5.39 -22.93 -21.53
C THR A 168 5.69 -23.10 -23.02
N VAL A 169 6.91 -22.76 -23.42
CA VAL A 169 7.44 -23.03 -24.76
C VAL A 169 8.79 -23.77 -24.66
N ASN A 170 9.11 -24.63 -25.62
CA ASN A 170 10.40 -25.31 -25.64
C ASN A 170 11.49 -24.42 -26.23
N ALA A 171 12.73 -24.64 -25.80
CA ALA A 171 13.91 -23.98 -26.38
C ALA A 171 14.13 -24.30 -27.87
N THR A 172 13.47 -25.32 -28.42
CA THR A 172 13.53 -25.71 -29.84
C THR A 172 12.44 -25.07 -30.69
N ASP A 173 11.48 -24.38 -30.08
CA ASP A 173 10.35 -23.80 -30.80
C ASP A 173 10.75 -22.45 -31.42
N THR A 174 9.99 -22.01 -32.42
CA THR A 174 10.19 -20.72 -33.08
C THR A 174 9.48 -19.60 -32.34
N LEU A 175 9.83 -18.35 -32.64
CA LEU A 175 9.07 -17.20 -32.14
C LEU A 175 7.64 -17.14 -32.69
N THR A 176 7.36 -17.77 -33.83
CA THR A 176 6.00 -17.93 -34.36
C THR A 176 5.15 -18.80 -33.44
N ASP A 177 5.69 -19.95 -33.03
CA ASP A 177 5.00 -20.87 -32.11
C ASP A 177 4.73 -20.18 -30.77
N ALA A 178 5.75 -19.49 -30.22
CA ALA A 178 5.60 -18.74 -28.99
C ALA A 178 4.55 -17.61 -29.09
N ALA A 179 4.56 -16.84 -30.19
CA ALA A 179 3.60 -15.77 -30.41
C ALA A 179 2.16 -16.29 -30.54
N ALA A 180 1.97 -17.45 -31.15
CA ALA A 180 0.66 -18.10 -31.24
C ALA A 180 0.11 -18.43 -29.83
N ILE A 181 0.93 -19.02 -28.96
CA ILE A 181 0.55 -19.35 -27.58
C ILE A 181 0.22 -18.09 -26.77
N LEU A 182 1.05 -17.04 -26.89
CA LEU A 182 0.81 -15.76 -26.22
C LEU A 182 -0.57 -15.18 -26.61
N ALA A 183 -0.86 -15.17 -27.92
CA ALA A 183 -2.11 -14.65 -28.47
C ALA A 183 -3.33 -15.51 -28.09
N GLU A 184 -3.23 -16.84 -28.24
CA GLU A 184 -4.32 -17.78 -27.97
C GLU A 184 -4.78 -17.71 -26.50
N HIS A 185 -3.84 -17.63 -25.58
CA HIS A 185 -4.15 -17.58 -24.15
C HIS A 185 -4.24 -16.16 -23.58
N SER A 186 -4.06 -15.13 -24.41
CA SER A 186 -4.07 -13.72 -23.98
C SER A 186 -3.11 -13.45 -22.81
N ILE A 187 -1.90 -14.01 -22.89
CA ILE A 187 -0.85 -13.90 -21.87
C ILE A 187 0.36 -13.15 -22.43
N GLY A 188 1.04 -12.38 -21.59
CA GLY A 188 2.15 -11.52 -22.03
C GLY A 188 3.55 -12.14 -21.92
N CYS A 189 3.68 -13.36 -21.39
CA CYS A 189 4.97 -13.98 -21.13
C CYS A 189 4.89 -15.50 -20.99
N LEU A 190 5.93 -16.19 -21.47
CA LEU A 190 6.10 -17.64 -21.43
C LEU A 190 7.44 -18.01 -20.78
N PRO A 191 7.44 -18.90 -19.79
CA PRO A 191 8.63 -19.63 -19.38
C PRO A 191 9.11 -20.55 -20.50
N VAL A 192 10.41 -20.54 -20.73
CA VAL A 192 11.08 -21.39 -21.72
C VAL A 192 11.68 -22.57 -20.99
N ILE A 193 11.32 -23.78 -21.42
CA ILE A 193 11.79 -25.02 -20.84
C ILE A 193 12.72 -25.78 -21.81
N ASP A 194 13.62 -26.58 -21.26
CA ASP A 194 14.40 -27.55 -22.03
C ASP A 194 13.63 -28.87 -22.23
N SER A 195 14.25 -29.83 -22.92
CA SER A 195 13.67 -31.16 -23.16
C SER A 195 13.46 -32.00 -21.89
N LYS A 196 14.01 -31.57 -20.75
CA LYS A 196 13.82 -32.20 -19.43
C LYS A 196 12.78 -31.46 -18.58
N GLY A 197 12.12 -30.44 -19.13
CA GLY A 197 11.15 -29.60 -18.42
C GLY A 197 11.77 -28.58 -17.47
N LYS A 198 13.09 -28.35 -17.52
CA LYS A 198 13.77 -27.38 -16.67
C LYS A 198 13.66 -25.98 -17.25
N LEU A 199 13.42 -24.99 -16.39
CA LEU A 199 13.35 -23.59 -16.76
C LEU A 199 14.71 -23.09 -17.23
N VAL A 200 14.81 -22.67 -18.49
CA VAL A 200 16.06 -22.17 -19.10
C VAL A 200 15.98 -20.72 -19.58
N GLY A 201 14.78 -20.13 -19.57
CA GLY A 201 14.59 -18.75 -19.96
C GLY A 201 13.18 -18.23 -19.74
N MET A 202 12.98 -16.95 -20.03
CA MET A 202 11.68 -16.31 -20.13
C MET A 202 11.59 -15.56 -21.46
N LEU A 203 10.44 -15.64 -22.12
CA LEU A 203 10.16 -14.89 -23.34
C LEU A 203 8.89 -14.06 -23.13
N SER A 204 8.97 -12.75 -23.38
CA SER A 204 7.82 -11.85 -23.33
C SER A 204 7.49 -11.28 -24.70
N GLU A 205 6.27 -10.78 -24.86
CA GLU A 205 5.86 -10.03 -26.06
C GLU A 205 6.84 -8.90 -26.37
N ARG A 206 7.32 -8.19 -25.33
CA ARG A 206 8.29 -7.11 -25.46
C ARG A 206 9.62 -7.59 -26.04
N ASP A 207 10.05 -8.80 -25.71
CA ASP A 207 11.31 -9.35 -26.25
C ASP A 207 11.15 -9.64 -27.75
N ILE A 208 9.98 -10.16 -28.17
CA ILE A 208 9.63 -10.35 -29.59
C ILE A 208 9.58 -9.00 -30.32
N VAL A 209 8.91 -8.00 -29.76
CA VAL A 209 8.83 -6.64 -30.33
C VAL A 209 10.22 -6.01 -30.45
N ALA A 210 11.07 -6.17 -29.44
CA ALA A 210 12.45 -5.67 -29.50
C ALA A 210 13.25 -6.38 -30.58
N ALA A 211 13.13 -7.71 -30.71
CA ALA A 211 13.82 -8.49 -31.73
C ALA A 211 13.42 -8.08 -33.16
N LEU A 212 12.16 -7.68 -33.38
CA LEU A 212 11.69 -7.17 -34.67
C LEU A 212 12.48 -5.93 -35.14
N THR A 213 12.94 -5.08 -34.22
CA THR A 213 13.72 -3.89 -34.58
C THR A 213 15.13 -4.21 -35.10
N HIS A 214 15.64 -5.40 -34.78
CA HIS A 214 16.99 -5.83 -35.17
C HIS A 214 16.98 -6.79 -36.36
N ASN A 215 16.01 -7.70 -36.43
CA ASN A 215 15.99 -8.78 -37.44
C ASN A 215 14.87 -8.65 -38.48
N GLY A 216 13.98 -7.65 -38.35
CA GLY A 216 12.92 -7.39 -39.33
C GLY A 216 12.00 -8.60 -39.52
N ALA A 217 11.65 -8.89 -40.78
CA ALA A 217 10.71 -9.96 -41.13
C ALA A 217 11.20 -11.36 -40.73
N ASP A 218 12.51 -11.59 -40.68
CA ASP A 218 13.10 -12.90 -40.38
C ASP A 218 12.98 -13.27 -38.90
N THR A 219 12.68 -12.30 -38.02
CA THR A 219 12.53 -12.49 -36.57
C THR A 219 11.66 -13.69 -36.22
N MET A 220 10.52 -13.85 -36.89
CA MET A 220 9.52 -14.87 -36.54
C MET A 220 10.00 -16.32 -36.79
N SER A 221 11.03 -16.49 -37.63
CA SER A 221 11.67 -17.78 -37.90
C SER A 221 12.80 -18.14 -36.92
N LEU A 222 13.21 -17.19 -36.07
CA LEU A 222 14.24 -17.44 -35.07
C LEU A 222 13.73 -18.41 -34.01
N LEU A 223 14.65 -19.19 -33.44
CA LEU A 223 14.37 -19.99 -32.26
C LEU A 223 14.28 -19.13 -31.01
N VAL A 224 13.43 -19.53 -30.07
CA VAL A 224 13.22 -18.85 -28.78
C VAL A 224 14.53 -18.46 -28.06
N PRO A 225 15.58 -19.31 -27.98
CA PRO A 225 16.82 -18.98 -27.27
C PRO A 225 17.62 -17.81 -27.84
N ALA A 226 17.34 -17.39 -29.08
CA ALA A 226 17.96 -16.23 -29.70
C ALA A 226 17.47 -14.90 -29.10
N VAL A 227 16.26 -14.89 -28.53
CA VAL A 227 15.58 -13.68 -28.05
C VAL A 227 15.25 -13.74 -26.55
N MET A 228 15.06 -14.93 -25.98
CA MET A 228 14.66 -15.09 -24.59
C MET A 228 15.66 -14.46 -23.59
N THR A 229 15.14 -14.05 -22.44
CA THR A 229 15.94 -13.68 -21.28
C THR A 229 16.44 -14.96 -20.58
N LYS A 230 17.76 -15.17 -20.57
CA LYS A 230 18.40 -16.37 -19.96
C LYS A 230 18.62 -16.26 -18.45
N LYS A 231 18.87 -15.05 -17.95
CA LYS A 231 19.02 -14.80 -16.51
C LYS A 231 17.65 -14.55 -15.90
N VAL A 232 16.98 -15.64 -15.56
CA VAL A 232 15.62 -15.59 -15.03
C VAL A 232 15.65 -15.30 -13.54
N VAL A 233 14.85 -14.33 -13.12
CA VAL A 233 14.55 -14.09 -11.72
C VAL A 233 13.33 -14.92 -11.36
N VAL A 234 13.43 -15.68 -10.28
CA VAL A 234 12.39 -16.61 -9.81
C VAL A 234 11.94 -16.20 -8.42
N ALA A 235 10.76 -16.65 -8.01
CA ALA A 235 10.26 -16.55 -6.64
C ALA A 235 9.89 -17.95 -6.10
N ALA A 236 9.82 -18.09 -4.79
CA ALA A 236 9.36 -19.30 -4.10
C ALA A 236 7.87 -19.19 -3.71
N PRO A 237 7.16 -20.32 -3.51
CA PRO A 237 5.76 -20.31 -3.06
C PRO A 237 5.52 -19.57 -1.72
N ASP A 238 6.53 -19.53 -0.86
CA ASP A 238 6.45 -18.89 0.46
C ASP A 238 6.86 -17.41 0.44
N ASP A 239 7.32 -16.88 -0.70
CA ASP A 239 7.66 -15.46 -0.80
C ASP A 239 6.41 -14.60 -0.58
N SER A 240 6.59 -13.51 0.17
CA SER A 240 5.53 -12.53 0.41
C SER A 240 5.30 -11.65 -0.82
N MET A 241 4.11 -11.07 -0.91
CA MET A 241 3.81 -10.10 -1.96
C MET A 241 4.69 -8.86 -1.91
N GLU A 242 5.21 -8.48 -0.74
CA GLU A 242 6.19 -7.41 -0.65
C GLU A 242 7.47 -7.76 -1.43
N VAL A 243 8.04 -8.95 -1.21
CA VAL A 243 9.24 -9.42 -1.91
C VAL A 243 8.99 -9.46 -3.42
N VAL A 244 7.86 -10.02 -3.83
CA VAL A 244 7.44 -10.12 -5.23
C VAL A 244 7.30 -8.74 -5.89
N MET A 245 6.57 -7.81 -5.25
CA MET A 245 6.35 -6.47 -5.79
C MET A 245 7.64 -5.65 -5.86
N ASN A 246 8.48 -5.72 -4.84
CA ASN A 246 9.79 -5.06 -4.84
C ASN A 246 10.67 -5.61 -5.96
N CYS A 247 10.73 -6.94 -6.11
CA CYS A 247 11.47 -7.57 -7.19
C CYS A 247 10.99 -7.13 -8.58
N MET A 248 9.67 -7.08 -8.81
CA MET A 248 9.08 -6.59 -10.06
C MET A 248 9.47 -5.13 -10.35
N ASN A 249 9.38 -4.27 -9.34
CA ASN A 249 9.70 -2.86 -9.48
C ASN A 249 11.21 -2.62 -9.74
N ASP A 250 12.08 -3.23 -8.95
CA ASP A 250 13.53 -3.02 -9.00
C ASP A 250 14.14 -3.58 -10.28
N ARG A 251 13.65 -4.74 -10.73
CA ARG A 251 14.13 -5.39 -11.96
C ARG A 251 13.38 -4.94 -13.20
N ARG A 252 12.33 -4.11 -13.07
CA ARG A 252 11.44 -3.67 -14.16
C ARG A 252 10.84 -4.85 -14.93
N ILE A 253 10.48 -5.91 -14.21
CA ILE A 253 9.84 -7.11 -14.76
C ILE A 253 8.40 -7.21 -14.26
N ARG A 254 7.55 -7.90 -15.02
CA ARG A 254 6.12 -8.02 -14.72
C ARG A 254 5.65 -9.46 -14.49
N HIS A 255 6.54 -10.43 -14.68
CA HIS A 255 6.25 -11.85 -14.54
C HIS A 255 7.39 -12.49 -13.76
N LEU A 256 7.04 -13.34 -12.81
CA LEU A 256 7.97 -14.13 -12.00
C LEU A 256 7.55 -15.60 -12.06
N PRO A 257 8.36 -16.47 -12.68
CA PRO A 257 8.19 -17.91 -12.54
C PRO A 257 8.42 -18.32 -11.09
N ILE A 258 7.59 -19.26 -10.63
CA ILE A 258 7.62 -19.78 -9.27
C ILE A 258 8.30 -21.14 -9.30
N ILE A 259 9.37 -21.27 -8.52
CA ILE A 259 10.19 -22.48 -8.44
C ILE A 259 10.09 -23.07 -7.04
N GLU A 260 9.79 -24.36 -6.98
CA GLU A 260 9.85 -25.16 -5.76
C GLU A 260 10.60 -26.46 -6.06
N ALA A 261 11.56 -26.84 -5.21
CA ALA A 261 12.37 -28.04 -5.42
C ALA A 261 12.97 -28.18 -6.84
N ASP A 262 13.39 -27.06 -7.44
CA ASP A 262 13.96 -26.99 -8.81
C ASP A 262 12.94 -27.30 -9.94
N GLU A 263 11.64 -27.23 -9.65
CA GLU A 263 10.56 -27.40 -10.61
C GLU A 263 9.74 -26.12 -10.77
N LEU A 264 9.26 -25.87 -12.00
CA LEU A 264 8.34 -24.78 -12.31
C LEU A 264 6.93 -25.12 -11.85
N VAL A 265 6.51 -24.53 -10.74
CA VAL A 265 5.21 -24.81 -10.11
C VAL A 265 4.17 -23.72 -10.35
N GLY A 266 4.55 -22.59 -10.97
CA GLY A 266 3.62 -21.50 -11.21
C GLY A 266 4.23 -20.31 -11.94
N LEU A 267 3.37 -19.35 -12.28
CA LEU A 267 3.76 -18.06 -12.83
C LEU A 267 2.87 -16.96 -12.24
N ILE A 268 3.50 -15.97 -11.58
CA ILE A 268 2.82 -14.78 -11.09
C ILE A 268 3.15 -13.59 -11.97
N SER A 269 2.11 -12.90 -12.42
CA SER A 269 2.18 -11.62 -13.11
C SER A 269 1.83 -10.46 -12.18
N ILE A 270 2.20 -9.24 -12.56
CA ILE A 270 1.73 -8.03 -11.89
C ILE A 270 0.19 -7.93 -11.89
N GLY A 271 -0.47 -8.45 -12.92
CA GLY A 271 -1.93 -8.52 -12.99
C GLY A 271 -2.53 -9.40 -11.90
N ASP A 272 -1.88 -10.53 -11.58
CA ASP A 272 -2.31 -11.41 -10.50
C ASP A 272 -2.20 -10.73 -9.13
N VAL A 273 -1.13 -9.97 -8.91
CA VAL A 273 -0.93 -9.17 -7.69
C VAL A 273 -2.05 -8.14 -7.54
N VAL A 274 -2.37 -7.41 -8.61
CA VAL A 274 -3.45 -6.41 -8.63
C VAL A 274 -4.81 -7.06 -8.36
N ASN A 275 -5.11 -8.17 -9.05
CA ASN A 275 -6.36 -8.90 -8.87
C ASN A 275 -6.50 -9.46 -7.45
N ALA A 276 -5.42 -10.00 -6.88
CA ALA A 276 -5.41 -10.49 -5.51
C ALA A 276 -5.69 -9.38 -4.50
N ARG A 277 -5.17 -8.16 -4.73
CA ARG A 277 -5.44 -7.00 -3.89
C ARG A 277 -6.88 -6.52 -4.00
N ILE A 278 -7.43 -6.43 -5.21
CA ILE A 278 -8.84 -6.05 -5.43
C ILE A 278 -9.77 -7.05 -4.74
N ALA A 279 -9.56 -8.34 -4.95
CA ALA A 279 -10.40 -9.38 -4.37
C ALA A 279 -10.40 -9.38 -2.83
N GLU A 280 -9.29 -8.99 -2.21
CA GLU A 280 -9.25 -8.83 -0.75
C GLU A 280 -10.06 -7.63 -0.27
N LEU A 281 -9.91 -6.47 -0.92
CA LEU A 281 -10.66 -5.25 -0.58
C LEU A 281 -12.18 -5.47 -0.72
N GLU A 282 -12.61 -6.20 -1.75
CA GLU A 282 -14.00 -6.58 -1.96
C GLU A 282 -14.51 -7.56 -0.90
N GLY A 283 -13.67 -8.53 -0.52
CA GLY A 283 -13.97 -9.48 0.55
C GLY A 283 -14.16 -8.81 1.91
N GLU A 284 -13.26 -7.88 2.28
CA GLU A 284 -13.37 -7.08 3.50
C GLU A 284 -14.65 -6.22 3.50
N SER A 285 -14.95 -5.57 2.37
CA SER A 285 -16.17 -4.77 2.22
C SER A 285 -17.44 -5.61 2.40
N THR A 286 -17.45 -6.84 1.88
CA THR A 286 -18.60 -7.75 1.99
C THR A 286 -18.80 -8.21 3.43
N GLN A 287 -17.73 -8.63 4.10
CA GLN A 287 -17.77 -9.04 5.51
C GLN A 287 -18.24 -7.90 6.44
N LEU A 288 -17.81 -6.67 6.18
CA LEU A 288 -18.27 -5.50 6.93
C LEU A 288 -19.77 -5.23 6.73
N ARG A 289 -20.29 -5.39 5.51
CA ARG A 289 -21.73 -5.27 5.22
C ARG A 289 -22.53 -6.35 5.93
N ASP A 290 -22.11 -7.62 5.79
CA ASP A 290 -22.79 -8.76 6.42
C ASP A 290 -22.80 -8.66 7.94
N PHE A 291 -21.70 -8.18 8.55
CA PHE A 291 -21.64 -7.92 9.99
C PHE A 291 -22.61 -6.81 10.41
N ILE A 292 -22.69 -5.71 9.67
CA ILE A 292 -23.63 -4.61 9.95
C ILE A 292 -25.07 -5.09 9.80
N GLU A 293 -25.38 -5.87 8.77
CA GLU A 293 -26.71 -6.44 8.54
C GLU A 293 -27.09 -7.43 9.63
N THR A 294 -26.19 -8.35 9.99
CA THR A 294 -26.38 -9.31 11.08
C THR A 294 -26.58 -8.60 12.42
N ARG A 295 -25.81 -7.54 12.70
CA ARG A 295 -25.97 -6.76 13.93
C ARG A 295 -27.26 -5.95 13.94
N ARG A 296 -27.64 -5.32 12.83
CA ARG A 296 -28.93 -4.63 12.69
C ARG A 296 -30.08 -5.61 12.86
N PHE A 297 -30.00 -6.79 12.26
CA PHE A 297 -30.99 -7.85 12.40
C PHE A 297 -31.08 -8.36 13.84
N ASN A 298 -29.95 -8.58 14.52
CA ASN A 298 -29.93 -9.00 15.92
C ASN A 298 -30.42 -7.90 16.88
N ASP A 299 -30.06 -6.63 16.66
CA ASP A 299 -30.57 -5.51 17.47
C ASP A 299 -32.06 -5.24 17.20
N LEU A 300 -32.54 -5.51 15.98
CA LEU A 300 -33.95 -5.51 15.62
C LEU A 300 -34.68 -6.69 16.29
N TYR A 301 -34.15 -7.90 16.24
CA TYR A 301 -34.71 -9.08 16.88
C TYR A 301 -34.79 -8.93 18.41
N ARG A 302 -33.75 -8.36 19.04
CA ARG A 302 -33.75 -8.05 20.49
C ARG A 302 -34.77 -6.96 20.87
N ARG A 303 -35.17 -6.12 19.92
CA ARG A 303 -36.21 -5.10 20.09
C ARG A 303 -37.63 -5.63 19.85
N ILE A 304 -37.79 -6.70 19.05
CA ILE A 304 -39.11 -7.23 18.66
C ILE A 304 -39.46 -8.57 19.37
N GLY A 305 -38.48 -9.36 19.85
CA GLY A 305 -38.72 -10.57 20.66
C GLY A 305 -38.29 -10.36 22.11
N PRO A 306 -39.08 -10.73 23.14
CA PRO A 306 -40.06 -11.82 23.23
C PRO A 306 -41.54 -11.35 23.36
N ALA A 307 -41.96 -10.29 22.67
CA ALA A 307 -43.37 -9.88 22.64
C ALA A 307 -44.19 -10.57 21.52
N ALA A 308 -43.53 -11.22 20.56
CA ALA A 308 -44.16 -11.79 19.37
C ALA A 308 -44.56 -13.27 19.48
N TYR A 309 -44.15 -13.99 20.54
CA TYR A 309 -44.54 -15.40 20.73
C TYR A 309 -45.82 -15.55 21.57
N ASP A 310 -46.12 -14.56 22.44
CA ASP A 310 -47.27 -14.60 23.36
C ASP A 310 -48.56 -13.97 22.80
N SER A 311 -48.56 -13.39 21.60
CA SER A 311 -49.72 -12.65 21.08
C SER A 311 -50.66 -13.45 20.16
N GLY A 312 -50.50 -14.77 20.04
CA GLY A 312 -51.51 -15.66 19.45
C GLY A 312 -52.00 -15.31 18.04
N LEU A 313 -51.18 -14.63 17.24
CA LEU A 313 -51.50 -14.24 15.87
C LEU A 313 -50.55 -14.94 14.91
N ALA A 314 -50.77 -16.24 14.74
CA ALA A 314 -50.44 -16.96 13.53
C ALA A 314 -51.74 -17.58 13.00
N PRO A 315 -52.08 -17.43 11.70
CA PRO A 315 -52.74 -18.52 11.01
C PRO A 315 -51.74 -19.67 10.76
#